data_AF-A0A7Y3K724-F1
#
_entry.id   AF-A0A7Y3K724-F1
#
_cell.length_a   1.000
_cell.length_b   1.000
_cell.length_c   1.000
_cell.angle_alpha   90.00
_cell.angle_beta   90.00
_cell.angle_gamma   90.00
#
_symmetry.space_group_name_H-M   'P 1'
#
loop_
_entity.id
_entity.type
_entity.pdbx_description
1 polymer ?
#
loop_
_entity_poly.entity_id
_entity_poly.type
_entity_poly.pdbx_seq_one_letter_code
_entity_poly.pdbx_strand_id
1 'polypeptide(L)'
;MNDAHGTPELATTWQNSAPLPYCSMVVPMYNEQDSVAELYAGLTKNLSLLGRPYEIIFVDDGSRDETYSRLAEIAAADSRVLLIKLR
;
A
#
# COMPACT_ATOMS: atom_id res chain seq x y z
N MET A 1 -22.29 -19.89 42.53
CA MET A 1 -21.87 -18.58 42.01
C MET A 1 -20.89 -18.89 40.90
N ASN A 2 -21.45 -19.04 39.70
CA ASN A 2 -20.75 -19.39 38.47
C ASN A 2 -20.73 -18.14 37.63
N ASP A 3 -19.56 -17.55 37.50
CA ASP A 3 -19.35 -16.35 36.71
C ASP A 3 -18.33 -16.74 35.62
N ALA A 4 -18.80 -17.63 34.74
CA ALA A 4 -18.07 -18.09 33.57
C ALA A 4 -18.16 -17.02 32.48
N HIS A 5 -17.21 -16.08 32.50
CA HIS A 5 -16.93 -15.20 31.36
C HIS A 5 -15.45 -15.31 31.00
N GLY A 6 -15.07 -16.46 30.45
CA GLY A 6 -13.85 -16.57 29.67
C GLY A 6 -14.00 -15.70 28.44
N THR A 7 -13.33 -14.55 28.42
CA THR A 7 -13.05 -13.82 27.19
C THR A 7 -12.20 -14.73 26.30
N PRO A 8 -12.57 -14.99 25.03
CA PRO A 8 -11.63 -15.62 24.13
C PRO A 8 -10.47 -14.65 23.91
N GLU A 9 -9.28 -15.07 24.30
CA GLU A 9 -8.02 -14.43 23.96
C GLU A 9 -7.84 -14.55 22.44
N LEU A 10 -8.40 -13.58 21.70
CA LEU A 10 -8.24 -13.46 20.25
C LEU A 10 -6.85 -12.90 19.91
N ALA A 11 -5.81 -13.44 20.52
CA ALA A 11 -4.43 -13.20 20.12
C ALA A 11 -4.04 -14.19 18.99
N THR A 12 -4.80 -14.17 17.90
CA THR A 12 -4.25 -14.63 16.61
C THR A 12 -3.13 -13.66 16.28
N THR A 13 -1.92 -14.01 16.68
CA THR A 13 -0.73 -13.20 16.50
C THR A 13 -0.50 -13.08 14.99
N TRP A 14 -0.81 -11.92 14.41
CA TRP A 14 -0.32 -11.56 13.09
C TRP A 14 1.19 -11.37 13.22
N GLN A 15 1.95 -12.45 13.01
CA GLN A 15 3.40 -12.42 12.97
C GLN A 15 3.86 -11.81 11.63
N ASN A 16 3.55 -10.52 11.43
CA ASN A 16 4.30 -9.71 10.50
C ASN A 16 5.51 -9.16 11.23
N SER A 17 6.70 -9.70 10.91
CA SER A 17 7.98 -9.25 11.47
C SER A 17 8.43 -7.90 10.90
N ALA A 18 7.78 -7.43 9.82
CA ALA A 18 8.03 -6.10 9.26
C ALA A 18 7.36 -5.04 10.15
N PRO A 19 8.05 -3.92 10.43
CA PRO A 19 7.45 -2.83 11.19
C PRO A 19 6.21 -2.31 10.45
N LEU A 20 5.10 -2.16 11.19
CA LEU A 20 3.88 -1.61 10.63
C LEU A 20 4.14 -0.23 10.00
N PRO A 21 3.54 0.07 8.84
CA PRO A 21 3.68 1.38 8.23
C PRO A 21 3.15 2.44 9.19
N TYR A 22 3.92 3.51 9.38
CA TYR A 22 3.47 4.69 10.11
C TYR A 22 2.39 5.44 9.32
N CYS A 23 2.46 5.36 7.99
CA CYS A 23 1.53 5.98 7.06
C CYS A 23 1.33 5.10 5.82
N SER A 24 0.10 5.01 5.35
CA SER A 24 -0.28 4.35 4.10
C SER A 24 -0.87 5.39 3.16
N MET A 25 -0.23 5.58 2.01
CA MET A 25 -0.70 6.51 0.98
C MET A 25 -1.50 5.74 -0.06
N VAL A 26 -2.82 5.91 -0.06
CA VAL A 26 -3.70 5.26 -1.05
C VAL A 26 -3.98 6.22 -2.19
N VAL A 27 -3.67 5.82 -3.42
CA VAL A 27 -3.76 6.68 -4.61
C VAL A 27 -4.54 5.99 -5.72
N PRO A 28 -5.79 6.41 -5.99
CA PRO A 28 -6.56 5.96 -7.15
C PRO A 28 -5.93 6.45 -8.46
N MET A 29 -5.90 5.59 -9.47
CA MET A 29 -5.31 5.84 -10.77
C MET A 29 -6.28 5.40 -11.87
N TYR A 30 -6.50 6.25 -12.88
CA TYR A 30 -7.30 5.93 -14.06
C TYR A 30 -6.80 6.70 -15.29
N ASN A 31 -6.20 6.00 -16.25
CA ASN A 31 -5.65 6.57 -17.48
C ASN A 31 -4.63 7.71 -17.27
N GLU A 32 -3.65 7.48 -16.39
CA GLU A 32 -2.64 8.43 -15.94
C GLU A 32 -1.20 7.96 -16.29
N GLN A 33 -1.03 7.19 -17.37
CA GLN A 33 0.23 6.52 -17.71
C GLN A 33 1.46 7.46 -17.76
N ASP A 34 1.28 8.72 -18.16
CA ASP A 34 2.35 9.69 -18.30
C ASP A 34 2.75 10.30 -16.95
N SER A 35 1.83 10.33 -15.99
CA SER A 35 2.00 10.89 -14.64
C SER A 35 2.63 9.89 -13.65
N VAL A 36 2.57 8.59 -13.93
CA VAL A 36 2.98 7.49 -13.01
C VAL A 36 4.38 7.70 -12.43
N ALA A 37 5.37 7.99 -13.29
CA ALA A 37 6.76 8.09 -12.86
C ALA A 37 7.02 9.34 -12.00
N GLU A 38 6.45 10.48 -12.38
CA GLU A 38 6.60 11.74 -11.64
C GLU A 38 5.93 11.66 -10.27
N LEU A 39 4.71 11.10 -10.22
CA LEU A 39 3.97 10.90 -8.98
C LEU A 39 4.72 9.99 -8.01
N TYR A 40 5.20 8.84 -8.49
CA TYR A 40 5.98 7.91 -7.67
C TYR A 40 7.27 8.55 -7.13
N ALA A 41 8.01 9.27 -7.98
CA ALA A 41 9.23 9.97 -7.56
C ALA A 41 8.94 11.06 -6.52
N GLY A 42 7.85 11.83 -6.70
CA GLY A 42 7.41 12.84 -5.76
C GLY A 42 7.02 12.26 -4.41
N LEU A 43 6.21 11.20 -4.40
CA LEU A 43 5.78 10.53 -3.17
C LEU A 43 6.96 9.93 -2.41
N THR A 44 7.80 9.13 -3.07
CA THR A 44 8.93 8.46 -2.42
C THR A 44 9.94 9.46 -1.86
N LYS A 45 10.25 10.53 -2.60
CA LYS A 45 11.10 11.62 -2.12
C LYS A 45 10.56 12.21 -0.83
N ASN A 46 9.30 12.62 -0.79
CA ASN A 46 8.73 13.29 0.39
C ASN A 46 8.53 12.33 1.57
N LEU A 47 8.02 11.12 1.34
CA LEU A 47 7.78 10.14 2.41
C LEU A 47 9.10 9.64 3.03
N SER A 48 10.18 9.56 2.25
CA SER A 48 11.50 9.21 2.78
C SER A 48 12.02 10.19 3.85
N LEU A 49 11.63 11.46 3.76
CA LEU A 49 12.05 12.51 4.72
C LEU A 49 11.43 12.30 6.11
N LEU A 50 10.36 11.50 6.23
CA LEU A 50 9.73 11.21 7.51
C LEU A 50 10.61 10.32 8.41
N GLY A 51 11.55 9.56 7.83
CA GLY A 51 12.39 8.62 8.59
C GLY A 51 11.57 7.51 9.30
N ARG A 52 10.37 7.22 8.80
CA ARG A 52 9.44 6.22 9.34
C ARG A 52 9.02 5.24 8.24
N PRO A 53 8.70 3.98 8.58
CA PRO A 53 8.14 3.03 7.61
C PRO A 53 6.85 3.59 6.98
N TYR A 54 6.68 3.40 5.68
CA TYR A 54 5.47 3.78 4.96
C TYR A 54 5.20 2.79 3.83
N GLU A 55 3.99 2.84 3.30
CA GLU A 55 3.61 2.14 2.08
C GLU A 55 2.85 3.07 1.13
N ILE A 56 2.91 2.78 -0.17
CA ILE A 56 2.12 3.43 -1.21
C ILE A 56 1.24 2.36 -1.84
N ILE A 57 -0.07 2.56 -1.81
CA ILE A 57 -1.05 1.65 -2.39
C ILE A 57 -1.65 2.35 -3.60
N PHE A 58 -1.21 1.97 -4.79
CA PHE A 58 -1.86 2.39 -6.02
C PHE A 58 -3.08 1.52 -6.28
N VAL A 59 -4.19 2.16 -6.64
CA VAL A 59 -5.45 1.48 -6.94
C VAL A 59 -5.82 1.82 -8.38
N ASP A 60 -5.61 0.88 -9.30
CA ASP A 60 -6.05 1.02 -10.69
C ASP A 60 -7.56 0.79 -10.78
N ASP A 61 -8.31 1.84 -11.16
CA ASP A 61 -9.77 1.82 -11.31
C ASP A 61 -10.20 1.47 -12.75
N GLY A 62 -9.55 0.46 -13.34
CA GLY A 62 -9.89 -0.04 -14.66
C GLY A 62 -9.36 0.82 -15.80
N SER A 63 -8.10 1.24 -15.70
CA SER A 63 -7.43 1.96 -16.78
C SER A 63 -7.42 1.15 -18.08
N ARG A 64 -7.47 1.86 -19.21
CA ARG A 64 -7.46 1.29 -20.57
C ARG A 64 -6.17 1.60 -21.34
N ASP A 65 -5.29 2.34 -20.71
CA ASP A 65 -3.97 2.71 -21.21
C ASP A 65 -2.88 1.94 -20.43
N GLU A 66 -1.62 2.38 -20.55
CA GLU A 66 -0.48 1.73 -19.90
C GLU A 66 -0.31 2.10 -18.41
N THR A 67 -1.33 2.66 -17.75
CA THR A 67 -1.24 3.03 -16.32
C THR A 67 -0.93 1.81 -15.46
N TYR A 68 -1.69 0.72 -15.64
CA TYR A 68 -1.53 -0.49 -14.83
C TYR A 68 -0.16 -1.15 -15.04
N SER A 69 0.28 -1.29 -16.31
CA SER A 69 1.56 -1.92 -16.64
C SER A 69 2.74 -1.17 -16.01
N ARG A 70 2.73 0.18 -16.11
CA ARG A 70 3.75 1.03 -15.49
C ARG A 70 3.75 0.95 -13.97
N LEU A 71 2.58 0.93 -13.34
CA LEU A 71 2.48 0.74 -11.88
C LEU A 71 2.95 -0.65 -11.44
N ALA A 72 2.72 -1.68 -12.25
CA ALA A 72 3.16 -3.04 -11.96
C ALA A 72 4.69 -3.16 -11.98
N GLU A 73 5.36 -2.49 -12.91
CA GLU A 73 6.82 -2.38 -12.94
C GLU A 73 7.37 -1.74 -11.67
N ILE A 74 6.74 -0.66 -11.20
CA ILE A 74 7.12 0.01 -9.94
C ILE A 74 6.91 -0.91 -8.74
N ALA A 75 5.75 -1.55 -8.64
CA ALA A 75 5.44 -2.47 -7.53
C ALA A 75 6.39 -3.68 -7.49
N ALA A 76 6.86 -4.16 -8.64
CA ALA A 76 7.85 -5.22 -8.72
C ALA A 76 9.25 -4.77 -8.26
N ALA A 77 9.57 -3.48 -8.41
CA ALA A 77 10.88 -2.91 -8.07
C ALA A 77 10.96 -2.36 -6.64
N ASP A 78 9.85 -1.94 -6.04
CA ASP A 78 9.81 -1.35 -4.69
C ASP A 78 8.81 -2.09 -3.80
N SER A 79 9.33 -2.82 -2.81
CA SER A 79 8.51 -3.59 -1.87
C SER A 79 7.61 -2.75 -0.96
N ARG A 80 7.78 -1.42 -0.95
CA ARG A 80 6.90 -0.48 -0.23
C ARG A 80 5.67 -0.11 -1.05
N VAL A 81 5.61 -0.52 -2.32
CA VAL A 81 4.51 -0.23 -3.22
C VAL A 81 3.63 -1.46 -3.38
N LEU A 82 2.34 -1.28 -3.12
CA LEU A 82 1.31 -2.26 -3.43
C LEU A 82 0.46 -1.74 -4.59
N LEU A 83 0.05 -2.63 -5.48
CA LEU A 83 -0.86 -2.34 -6.58
C LEU A 83 -2.12 -3.19 -6.46
N ILE A 84 -3.26 -2.53 -6.41
CA ILE A 84 -4.59 -3.15 -6.40
C ILE A 84 -5.28 -2.82 -7.72
N LYS A 85 -5.91 -3.82 -8.34
CA LYS A 85 -6.75 -3.64 -9.54
C LYS A 85 -8.21 -3.87 -9.18
N LEU A 86 -9.09 -2.90 -9.47
CA LEU A 86 -10.50 -2.98 -9.09
C LEU A 86 -11.44 -3.58 -10.16
N ARG A 87 -11.04 -3.62 -11.43
CA ARG A 87 -11.84 -4.19 -12.53
C ARG A 87 -10.99 -4.86 -13.60
#